data_AF-A0A9P8SF01-F1
#
_entry.id   AF-A0A9P8SF01-F1
#
_cell.length_a   1.000
_cell.length_b   1.000
_cell.length_c   1.000
_cell.angle_alpha   90.00
_cell.angle_beta   90.00
_cell.angle_gamma   90.00
#
_symmetry.space_group_name_H-M   'P 1'
#
loop_
_entity.id
_entity.type
_entity.pdbx_description
1 polymer ?
#
loop_
_entity_poly.entity_id
_entity_poly.type
_entity_poly.pdbx_seq_one_letter_code
_entity_poly.pdbx_strand_id
1 'polypeptide(L)'
;MAPRIIPETGNVPHVCHDAQQAYQTLKSGGVIIAPTDVGYALMASTQAGIQRVFAAKGRRQDHNIGIIGTYQQHREIHLLPESKFELTRVLTEDMGMIIGIIAKFDSENLHPRLAALDKLTLCQVTKRDTISIAVPEGPFLRELGRLCDIDPLGMLIFGTSANLTGQGQRFRVEEVEPSVLASVDLVVDYGLQKWHMYGRGGVLFDAENMQVLRMGAGCEVCRDRILRWFPHLLEEAGGGLAEDTKHK
;
A
#
# COMPACT_ATOMS: atom_id res chain seq x y z
N MET A 1 1.18 -29.93 -5.50
CA MET A 1 1.79 -28.59 -5.36
C MET A 1 0.66 -27.61 -5.19
N ALA A 2 0.75 -26.62 -4.29
CA ALA A 2 -0.27 -25.58 -4.19
C ALA A 2 -0.34 -24.78 -5.50
N PRO A 3 -1.52 -24.32 -5.92
CA PRO A 3 -1.65 -23.52 -7.14
C PRO A 3 -0.89 -22.21 -6.99
N ARG A 4 -0.18 -21.82 -8.05
CA ARG A 4 0.58 -20.56 -8.10
C ARG A 4 -0.31 -19.33 -8.27
N ILE A 5 -1.52 -19.52 -8.79
CA ILE A 5 -2.53 -18.49 -9.00
C ILE A 5 -3.78 -18.90 -8.22
N ILE A 6 -4.27 -18.01 -7.36
CA ILE A 6 -5.49 -18.24 -6.56
C ILE A 6 -6.49 -17.09 -6.71
N PRO A 7 -7.80 -17.37 -6.69
CA PRO A 7 -8.39 -18.71 -6.81
C PRO A 7 -8.11 -19.34 -8.19
N GLU A 8 -8.26 -20.66 -8.29
CA GLU A 8 -8.19 -21.32 -9.60
C GLU A 8 -9.34 -20.84 -10.52
N THR A 9 -9.09 -20.80 -11.83
CA THR A 9 -10.10 -20.37 -12.81
C THR A 9 -11.42 -21.14 -12.65
N GLY A 10 -12.52 -20.41 -12.51
CA GLY A 10 -13.86 -20.98 -12.29
C GLY A 10 -14.29 -21.04 -10.82
N ASN A 11 -13.38 -20.80 -9.88
CA ASN A 11 -13.69 -20.69 -8.46
C ASN A 11 -13.86 -19.22 -8.04
N VAL A 12 -14.74 -18.99 -7.06
CA VAL A 12 -14.92 -17.66 -6.45
C VAL A 12 -13.80 -17.38 -5.43
N PRO A 13 -13.43 -16.10 -5.21
CA PRO A 13 -12.50 -15.73 -4.16
C PRO A 13 -12.90 -16.26 -2.78
N HIS A 14 -11.95 -16.83 -2.03
CA HIS A 14 -12.13 -17.22 -0.64
C HIS A 14 -11.19 -16.39 0.23
N VAL A 15 -11.57 -15.14 0.49
CA VAL A 15 -10.73 -14.10 1.12
C VAL A 15 -9.90 -14.61 2.31
N CYS A 16 -10.51 -15.26 3.30
CA CYS A 16 -9.76 -15.74 4.47
C CYS A 16 -8.68 -16.78 4.12
N HIS A 17 -8.98 -17.68 3.19
CA HIS A 17 -8.06 -18.73 2.77
C HIS A 17 -6.95 -18.17 1.87
N ASP A 18 -7.31 -17.28 0.95
CA ASP A 18 -6.36 -16.66 0.04
C ASP A 18 -5.40 -15.73 0.79
N ALA A 19 -5.91 -14.93 1.73
CA ALA A 19 -5.10 -14.09 2.60
C ALA A 19 -4.19 -14.92 3.52
N GLN A 20 -4.66 -16.06 4.04
CA GLN A 20 -3.83 -16.97 4.81
C GLN A 20 -2.68 -17.54 3.98
N GLN A 21 -2.94 -17.96 2.74
CA GLN A 21 -1.88 -18.44 1.83
C GLN A 21 -0.87 -17.34 1.49
N ALA A 22 -1.35 -16.13 1.21
CA ALA A 22 -0.50 -14.97 0.95
C ALA A 22 0.37 -14.60 2.16
N TYR A 23 -0.22 -14.58 3.35
CA TYR A 23 0.48 -14.33 4.60
C TYR A 23 1.58 -15.37 4.84
N GLN A 24 1.30 -16.67 4.68
CA GLN A 24 2.31 -17.72 4.86
C GLN A 24 3.43 -17.62 3.81
N THR A 25 3.09 -17.27 2.57
CA THR A 25 4.06 -17.05 1.49
C THR A 25 5.01 -15.91 1.84
N LEU A 26 4.46 -14.75 2.22
CA LEU A 26 5.25 -13.59 2.66
C LEU A 26 6.10 -13.93 3.88
N LYS A 27 5.51 -14.52 4.93
CA LYS A 27 6.20 -14.90 6.16
C LYS A 27 7.37 -15.86 5.93
N SER A 28 7.28 -16.71 4.92
CA SER A 28 8.36 -17.62 4.50
C SER A 28 9.42 -16.95 3.62
N GLY A 29 9.36 -15.63 3.42
CA GLY A 29 10.28 -14.86 2.57
C GLY A 29 9.92 -14.83 1.09
N GLY A 30 8.73 -15.32 0.72
CA GLY A 30 8.23 -15.29 -0.64
C GLY A 30 7.78 -13.90 -1.09
N VAL A 31 7.59 -13.77 -2.40
CA VAL A 31 7.06 -12.57 -3.08
C VAL A 31 5.71 -12.92 -3.68
N ILE A 32 4.74 -12.02 -3.55
CA ILE A 32 3.41 -12.22 -4.11
C ILE A 32 3.04 -11.08 -5.07
N ILE A 33 2.13 -11.37 -6.01
CA ILE A 33 1.31 -10.37 -6.68
C ILE A 33 -0.08 -10.45 -6.08
N ALA A 34 -0.63 -9.30 -5.68
CA ALA A 34 -1.95 -9.25 -5.04
C ALA A 34 -2.75 -8.02 -5.51
N PRO A 35 -4.09 -8.11 -5.47
CA PRO A 35 -4.97 -7.04 -5.90
C PRO A 35 -4.99 -5.89 -4.88
N THR A 36 -5.02 -4.66 -5.38
CA THR A 36 -5.42 -3.46 -4.62
C THR A 36 -6.51 -2.74 -5.41
N ASP A 37 -7.32 -1.89 -4.78
CA ASP A 37 -8.37 -1.13 -5.48
C ASP A 37 -7.85 -0.30 -6.67
N VAL A 38 -6.56 0.07 -6.62
CA VAL A 38 -5.87 0.90 -7.62
C VAL A 38 -4.95 0.10 -8.52
N GLY A 39 -5.10 -1.23 -8.60
CA GLY A 39 -4.29 -2.11 -9.46
C GLY A 39 -3.50 -3.16 -8.68
N TYR A 40 -2.79 -4.03 -9.39
CA TYR A 40 -2.00 -5.10 -8.79
C TYR A 40 -0.68 -4.58 -8.22
N ALA A 41 -0.25 -5.18 -7.12
CA ALA A 41 0.99 -4.84 -6.43
C ALA A 41 1.87 -6.07 -6.22
N LEU A 42 3.18 -5.88 -6.40
CA LEU A 42 4.22 -6.78 -5.94
C LEU A 42 4.48 -6.52 -4.46
N MET A 43 4.45 -7.57 -3.65
CA MET A 43 4.57 -7.47 -2.20
C MET A 43 5.60 -8.45 -1.66
N ALA A 44 6.35 -7.99 -0.65
CA ALA A 44 7.33 -8.78 0.09
C ALA A 44 7.35 -8.32 1.56
N SER A 45 7.85 -9.15 2.48
CA SER A 45 8.00 -8.79 3.91
C SER A 45 9.44 -8.94 4.43
N THR A 46 10.37 -9.38 3.58
CA THR A 46 11.78 -9.58 3.93
C THR A 46 12.69 -8.82 2.97
N GLN A 47 13.91 -8.53 3.39
CA GLN A 47 14.89 -7.85 2.53
C GLN A 47 15.21 -8.64 1.25
N ALA A 48 15.33 -9.96 1.36
CA ALA A 48 15.52 -10.82 0.19
C ALA A 48 14.33 -10.73 -0.79
N GLY A 49 13.11 -10.66 -0.25
CA GLY A 49 11.90 -10.42 -1.04
C GLY A 49 11.89 -9.04 -1.72
N ILE A 50 12.28 -7.96 -1.01
CA ILE A 50 12.40 -6.61 -1.59
C ILE A 50 13.41 -6.62 -2.76
N GLN A 51 14.56 -7.25 -2.58
CA GLN A 51 15.57 -7.36 -3.63
C GLN A 51 15.04 -8.09 -4.87
N ARG A 52 14.27 -9.18 -4.67
CA ARG A 52 13.58 -9.90 -5.76
C ARG A 52 12.56 -9.00 -6.47
N VAL A 53 11.74 -8.26 -5.71
CA VAL A 53 10.78 -7.29 -6.26
C VAL A 53 11.49 -6.22 -7.10
N PHE A 54 12.60 -5.67 -6.61
CA PHE A 54 13.36 -4.67 -7.37
C PHE A 54 14.03 -5.24 -8.61
N ALA A 55 14.61 -6.44 -8.52
CA ALA A 55 15.19 -7.13 -9.67
C ALA A 55 14.13 -7.41 -10.75
N ALA A 56 12.97 -7.95 -10.36
CA ALA A 56 11.87 -8.24 -11.28
C ALA A 56 11.38 -6.99 -12.05
N LYS A 57 11.43 -5.81 -11.41
CA LYS A 57 10.99 -4.54 -11.99
C LYS A 57 12.06 -3.80 -12.78
N GLY A 58 13.31 -4.28 -12.80
CA GLY A 58 14.45 -3.52 -13.28
C GLY A 58 14.68 -2.22 -12.48
N ARG A 59 14.36 -2.22 -11.19
CA ARG A 59 14.47 -1.06 -10.31
C ARG A 59 15.84 -1.01 -9.63
N ARG A 60 16.35 0.20 -9.38
CA ARG A 60 17.54 0.41 -8.55
C ARG A 60 17.32 -0.15 -7.14
N GLN A 61 18.37 -0.76 -6.59
CA GLN A 61 18.31 -1.42 -5.27
C GLN A 61 18.20 -0.44 -4.10
N ASP A 62 18.59 0.82 -4.28
CA ASP A 62 18.50 1.88 -3.27
C ASP A 62 17.19 2.68 -3.35
N HIS A 63 16.23 2.27 -4.17
CA HIS A 63 14.97 2.97 -4.32
C HIS A 63 14.08 2.78 -3.07
N ASN A 64 13.38 3.83 -2.65
CA ASN A 64 12.40 3.73 -1.58
C ASN A 64 11.22 2.79 -1.91
N ILE A 65 10.70 2.09 -0.92
CA ILE A 65 9.48 1.26 -1.01
C ILE A 65 8.54 1.61 0.13
N GLY A 66 7.24 1.68 -0.15
CA GLY A 66 6.23 2.00 0.87
C GLY A 66 5.76 0.75 1.61
N ILE A 67 5.19 0.95 2.79
CA ILE A 67 4.47 -0.08 3.52
C ILE A 67 3.05 -0.17 2.94
N ILE A 68 2.57 -1.38 2.70
CA ILE A 68 1.13 -1.66 2.54
C ILE A 68 0.67 -2.18 3.89
N GLY A 69 -0.02 -1.33 4.65
CA GLY A 69 -0.31 -1.57 6.05
C GLY A 69 -1.79 -1.44 6.38
N THR A 70 -2.08 -1.45 7.67
CA THR A 70 -3.44 -1.25 8.20
C THR A 70 -3.59 0.12 8.83
N TYR A 71 -4.83 0.53 9.12
CA TYR A 71 -5.09 1.70 9.94
C TYR A 71 -4.42 1.60 11.32
N GLN A 72 -4.41 0.41 11.93
CA GLN A 72 -3.71 0.17 13.19
C GLN A 72 -2.21 0.45 13.07
N GLN A 73 -1.53 -0.13 12.07
CA GLN A 73 -0.10 0.12 11.84
C GLN A 73 0.19 1.59 11.56
N HIS A 74 -0.70 2.25 10.81
CA HIS A 74 -0.62 3.69 10.59
C HIS A 74 -0.64 4.48 11.91
N ARG A 75 -1.56 4.16 12.83
CA ARG A 75 -1.64 4.79 14.15
C ARG A 75 -0.45 4.50 15.05
N GLU A 76 0.05 3.27 15.01
CA GLU A 76 1.17 2.83 15.84
C GLU A 76 2.52 3.42 15.39
N ILE A 77 2.69 3.66 14.09
CA ILE A 77 3.98 4.06 13.50
C ILE A 77 4.08 5.57 13.26
N HIS A 78 3.00 6.22 12.80
CA HIS A 78 3.05 7.65 12.50
C HIS A 78 2.85 8.52 13.75
N LEU A 79 3.51 9.67 13.76
CA LEU A 79 3.32 10.73 14.76
C LEU A 79 2.36 11.78 14.21
N LEU A 80 1.09 11.65 14.54
CA LEU A 80 0.03 12.58 14.12
C LEU A 80 -0.94 12.87 15.27
N PRO A 81 -1.60 14.04 15.28
CA PRO A 81 -2.74 14.29 16.16
C PRO A 81 -3.94 13.38 15.80
N GLU A 82 -4.78 13.10 16.78
CA GLU A 82 -5.95 12.20 16.64
C GLU A 82 -6.89 12.62 15.50
N SER A 83 -7.05 13.92 15.24
CA SER A 83 -7.89 14.42 14.15
C SER A 83 -7.42 13.98 12.76
N LYS A 84 -6.12 13.77 12.56
CA LYS A 84 -5.54 13.27 11.30
C LYS A 84 -5.62 11.75 11.17
N PHE A 85 -5.59 11.04 12.30
CA PHE A 85 -5.94 9.63 12.32
C PHE A 85 -7.41 9.42 11.97
N GLU A 86 -8.30 10.23 12.55
CA GLU A 86 -9.73 10.20 12.24
C GLU A 86 -10.02 10.48 10.76
N LEU A 87 -9.30 11.44 10.15
CA LEU A 87 -9.35 11.65 8.70
C LEU A 87 -9.03 10.36 7.93
N THR A 88 -7.96 9.66 8.31
CA THR A 88 -7.57 8.42 7.62
C THR A 88 -8.63 7.34 7.83
N ARG A 89 -9.13 7.16 9.06
CA ARG A 89 -10.19 6.20 9.41
C ARG A 89 -11.46 6.42 8.58
N VAL A 90 -11.94 7.66 8.50
CA VAL A 90 -13.15 8.02 7.74
C VAL A 90 -12.95 7.81 6.25
N LEU A 91 -11.80 8.21 5.69
CA LEU A 91 -11.53 8.01 4.27
C LEU A 91 -11.43 6.53 3.89
N THR A 92 -10.85 5.72 4.78
CA THR A 92 -10.57 4.30 4.56
C THR A 92 -11.75 3.45 5.02
N GLU A 93 -11.85 3.14 6.31
CA GLU A 93 -12.83 2.21 6.89
C GLU A 93 -14.29 2.58 6.60
N ASP A 94 -14.65 3.87 6.70
CA ASP A 94 -16.05 4.29 6.52
C ASP A 94 -16.43 4.48 5.04
N MET A 95 -15.44 4.77 4.18
CA MET A 95 -15.69 5.25 2.81
C MET A 95 -14.97 4.48 1.70
N GLY A 96 -14.30 3.38 2.06
CA GLY A 96 -13.75 2.36 1.16
C GLY A 96 -12.76 2.91 0.14
N MET A 97 -11.90 3.84 0.54
CA MET A 97 -10.83 4.40 -0.30
C MET A 97 -9.47 3.95 0.18
N ILE A 98 -8.62 3.54 -0.75
CA ILE A 98 -7.18 3.40 -0.49
C ILE A 98 -6.48 4.76 -0.51
N ILE A 99 -5.67 5.04 0.50
CA ILE A 99 -4.85 6.25 0.56
C ILE A 99 -3.45 5.92 1.08
N GLY A 100 -2.43 6.50 0.45
CA GLY A 100 -1.06 6.50 0.95
C GLY A 100 -0.83 7.70 1.84
N ILE A 101 -0.58 7.46 3.12
CA ILE A 101 -0.24 8.50 4.09
C ILE A 101 1.27 8.60 4.20
N ILE A 102 1.79 9.82 4.10
CA ILE A 102 3.17 10.17 4.43
C ILE A 102 3.11 11.04 5.68
N ALA A 103 3.83 10.61 6.72
CA ALA A 103 3.93 11.36 7.96
C ALA A 103 5.23 11.00 8.70
N LYS A 104 5.53 11.78 9.73
CA LYS A 104 6.68 11.54 10.59
C LYS A 104 6.55 10.28 11.42
N PHE A 105 7.67 9.70 11.80
CA PHE A 105 7.78 8.62 12.78
C PHE A 105 8.87 8.96 13.81
N ASP A 106 8.89 8.27 14.96
CA ASP A 106 9.97 8.46 15.94
C ASP A 106 11.22 7.71 15.48
N SER A 107 12.21 8.45 14.97
CA SER A 107 13.49 7.89 14.50
C SER A 107 14.45 7.51 15.63
N GLU A 108 14.24 8.03 16.85
CA GLU A 108 15.09 7.77 18.01
C GLU A 108 14.57 6.56 18.80
N ASN A 109 13.25 6.44 18.95
CA ASN A 109 12.58 5.32 19.62
C ASN A 109 11.68 4.56 18.62
N LEU A 110 12.31 3.79 17.73
CA LEU A 110 11.60 3.03 16.71
C LEU A 110 10.50 2.14 17.30
N HIS A 111 9.30 2.21 16.71
CA HIS A 111 8.24 1.24 16.98
C HIS A 111 8.76 -0.20 16.79
N PRO A 112 8.36 -1.20 17.60
CA PRO A 112 8.89 -2.57 17.51
C PRO A 112 8.89 -3.17 16.10
N ARG A 113 7.85 -2.89 15.30
CA ARG A 113 7.76 -3.33 13.89
C ARG A 113 8.88 -2.77 13.01
N LEU A 114 9.30 -1.52 13.26
CA LEU A 114 10.40 -0.87 12.54
C LEU A 114 11.76 -1.30 13.10
N ALA A 115 11.86 -1.45 14.42
CA ALA A 115 13.09 -1.90 15.09
C ALA A 115 13.50 -3.33 14.69
N ALA A 116 12.54 -4.17 14.30
CA ALA A 116 12.77 -5.52 13.82
C ALA A 116 13.36 -5.57 12.39
N LEU A 117 13.32 -4.47 11.64
CA LEU A 117 13.84 -4.43 10.26
C LEU A 117 15.36 -4.37 10.27
N ASP A 118 16.00 -5.01 9.27
CA ASP A 118 17.41 -4.77 9.03
C ASP A 118 17.65 -3.33 8.54
N LYS A 119 18.88 -2.85 8.70
CA LYS A 119 19.25 -1.47 8.37
C LYS A 119 18.93 -1.08 6.93
N LEU A 120 19.11 -2.00 5.99
CA LEU A 120 18.88 -1.70 4.58
C LEU A 120 17.38 -1.58 4.29
N THR A 121 16.56 -2.50 4.81
CA THR A 121 15.09 -2.37 4.74
C THR A 121 14.64 -1.06 5.36
N LEU A 122 15.11 -0.72 6.57
CA LEU A 122 14.74 0.51 7.26
C LEU A 122 15.06 1.76 6.42
N CYS A 123 16.25 1.82 5.82
CA CYS A 123 16.63 2.91 4.91
C CYS A 123 15.75 2.98 3.64
N GLN A 124 15.27 1.85 3.13
CA GLN A 124 14.41 1.82 1.94
C GLN A 124 12.96 2.25 2.26
N VAL A 125 12.46 1.97 3.46
CA VAL A 125 11.08 2.31 3.85
C VAL A 125 10.92 3.72 4.44
N THR A 126 12.04 4.37 4.76
CA THR A 126 12.07 5.72 5.35
C THR A 126 12.64 6.74 4.37
N LYS A 127 12.22 8.00 4.52
CA LYS A 127 12.82 9.13 3.84
C LYS A 127 12.94 10.28 4.82
N ARG A 128 14.17 10.54 5.27
CA ARG A 128 14.44 11.42 6.42
C ARG A 128 13.67 10.92 7.64
N ASP A 129 12.82 11.75 8.21
CA ASP A 129 11.97 11.51 9.35
C ASP A 129 10.56 11.02 8.97
N THR A 130 10.31 10.70 7.69
CA THR A 130 8.98 10.28 7.21
C THR A 130 8.95 8.83 6.72
N ILE A 131 7.77 8.21 6.86
CA ILE A 131 7.44 6.89 6.31
C ILE A 131 6.19 7.03 5.44
N SER A 132 6.07 6.20 4.40
CA SER A 132 4.85 6.08 3.60
C SER A 132 4.14 4.77 3.90
N ILE A 133 2.88 4.87 4.34
CA ILE A 133 1.98 3.73 4.60
C ILE A 133 0.74 3.88 3.72
N ALA A 134 0.55 2.95 2.80
CA ALA A 134 -0.71 2.78 2.08
C ALA A 134 -1.67 1.97 2.94
N VAL A 135 -2.86 2.53 3.19
CA VAL A 135 -3.96 1.87 3.90
C VAL A 135 -5.00 1.46 2.86
N PRO A 136 -5.06 0.18 2.46
CA PRO A 136 -5.99 -0.35 1.48
C PRO A 136 -7.30 -0.83 2.12
N GLU A 137 -8.39 -0.79 1.36
CA GLU A 137 -9.72 -1.19 1.86
C GLU A 137 -10.35 -2.38 1.14
N GLY A 138 -9.66 -2.93 0.14
CA GLY A 138 -10.09 -4.17 -0.52
C GLY A 138 -10.16 -5.33 0.47
N PRO A 139 -11.17 -6.22 0.39
CA PRO A 139 -11.41 -7.27 1.39
C PRO A 139 -10.20 -8.21 1.59
N PHE A 140 -9.47 -8.49 0.51
CA PHE A 140 -8.23 -9.27 0.58
C PHE A 140 -7.15 -8.61 1.44
N LEU A 141 -6.86 -7.32 1.21
CA LEU A 141 -5.80 -6.62 1.94
C LEU A 141 -6.18 -6.29 3.38
N ARG A 142 -7.47 -6.10 3.66
CA ARG A 142 -7.97 -6.01 5.03
C ARG A 142 -7.70 -7.29 5.81
N GLU A 143 -8.01 -8.44 5.24
CA GLU A 143 -7.77 -9.72 5.91
C GLU A 143 -6.27 -10.05 6.01
N LEU A 144 -5.49 -9.82 4.95
CA LEU A 144 -4.04 -9.98 4.99
C LEU A 144 -3.40 -9.04 6.02
N GLY A 145 -3.85 -7.79 6.10
CA GLY A 145 -3.43 -6.82 7.11
C GLY A 145 -3.76 -7.27 8.53
N ARG A 146 -4.99 -7.78 8.75
CA ARG A 146 -5.39 -8.37 10.04
C ARG A 146 -4.46 -9.49 10.48
N LEU A 147 -4.05 -10.38 9.56
CA LEU A 147 -3.09 -11.45 9.83
C LEU A 147 -1.71 -10.90 10.22
N CYS A 148 -1.28 -9.80 9.61
CA CYS A 148 -0.04 -9.09 9.97
C CYS A 148 -0.12 -8.39 11.33
N ASP A 149 -1.30 -7.94 11.72
CA ASP A 149 -1.53 -7.28 13.02
C ASP A 149 -1.54 -8.26 14.18
N ILE A 150 -2.12 -9.45 14.00
CA ILE A 150 -2.09 -10.51 15.03
C ILE A 150 -0.79 -11.32 15.05
N ASP A 151 0.11 -11.10 14.08
CA ASP A 151 1.42 -11.74 14.06
C ASP A 151 2.25 -11.26 15.26
N PRO A 152 2.80 -12.15 16.11
CA PRO A 152 3.56 -11.75 17.29
C PRO A 152 4.83 -10.93 17.00
N LEU A 153 5.40 -11.05 15.80
CA LEU A 153 6.53 -10.25 15.33
C LEU A 153 6.10 -8.97 14.62
N GLY A 154 4.79 -8.77 14.45
CA GLY A 154 4.22 -7.57 13.84
C GLY A 154 4.66 -7.37 12.39
N MET A 155 4.59 -8.42 11.57
CA MET A 155 5.05 -8.42 10.17
C MET A 155 4.56 -7.17 9.39
N LEU A 156 5.49 -6.54 8.67
CA LEU A 156 5.18 -5.46 7.73
C LEU A 156 5.22 -6.00 6.29
N ILE A 157 4.37 -5.45 5.44
CA ILE A 157 4.36 -5.73 4.01
C ILE A 157 4.87 -4.50 3.27
N PHE A 158 5.82 -4.71 2.38
CA PHE A 158 6.38 -3.68 1.51
C PHE A 158 5.89 -3.90 0.10
N GLY A 159 5.45 -2.82 -0.54
CA GLY A 159 4.74 -2.94 -1.80
C GLY A 159 5.07 -1.89 -2.84
N THR A 160 4.95 -2.31 -4.09
CA THR A 160 5.01 -1.43 -5.26
C THR A 160 4.11 -1.98 -6.36
N SER A 161 3.77 -1.18 -7.36
CA SER A 161 2.97 -1.60 -8.51
C SER A 161 3.53 -2.86 -9.20
N ALA A 162 2.68 -3.77 -9.65
CA ALA A 162 3.07 -4.98 -10.36
C ALA A 162 3.29 -4.71 -11.85
N ASN A 163 4.37 -3.98 -12.16
CA ASN A 163 4.75 -3.58 -13.51
C ASN A 163 6.27 -3.44 -13.64
N LEU A 164 6.80 -3.43 -14.86
CA LEU A 164 8.15 -2.91 -15.09
C LEU A 164 8.24 -1.42 -14.72
N THR A 165 9.40 -0.98 -14.22
CA THR A 165 9.58 0.40 -13.77
C THR A 165 9.25 1.40 -14.89
N GLY A 166 8.32 2.33 -14.60
CA GLY A 166 7.92 3.39 -15.54
C GLY A 166 6.79 3.02 -16.52
N GLN A 167 6.28 1.79 -16.51
CA GLN A 167 5.34 1.30 -17.53
C GLN A 167 3.85 1.46 -17.18
N GLY A 168 3.53 2.22 -16.12
CA GLY A 168 2.14 2.44 -15.67
C GLY A 168 1.54 1.25 -14.92
N GLN A 169 0.41 1.50 -14.25
CA GLN A 169 -0.23 0.53 -13.35
C GLN A 169 -0.92 -0.59 -14.13
N ARG A 170 -0.92 -1.82 -13.59
CA ARG A 170 -1.67 -2.97 -14.13
C ARG A 170 -2.91 -3.22 -13.30
N PHE A 171 -4.04 -3.39 -13.96
CA PHE A 171 -5.35 -3.54 -13.31
C PHE A 171 -5.94 -4.93 -13.50
N ARG A 172 -5.27 -5.79 -14.27
CA ARG A 172 -5.53 -7.22 -14.41
C ARG A 172 -4.21 -8.00 -14.39
N VAL A 173 -4.25 -9.27 -13.99
CA VAL A 173 -3.05 -10.12 -13.95
C VAL A 173 -2.49 -10.35 -15.36
N GLU A 174 -3.37 -10.44 -16.37
CA GLU A 174 -3.00 -10.63 -17.77
C GLU A 174 -2.22 -9.45 -18.36
N GLU A 175 -2.28 -8.28 -17.71
CA GLU A 175 -1.53 -7.09 -18.12
C GLU A 175 -0.13 -7.03 -17.47
N VAL A 176 0.15 -7.90 -16.48
CA VAL A 176 1.45 -7.96 -15.81
C VAL A 176 2.46 -8.66 -16.71
N GLU A 177 3.68 -8.11 -16.79
CA GLU A 177 4.70 -8.63 -17.69
C GLU A 177 5.08 -10.08 -17.32
N PRO A 178 5.26 -10.99 -18.30
CA PRO A 178 5.58 -12.39 -18.02
C PRO A 178 6.82 -12.60 -17.16
N SER A 179 7.84 -11.75 -17.29
CA SER A 179 9.05 -11.79 -16.45
C SER A 179 8.78 -11.44 -15.00
N VAL A 180 7.85 -10.50 -14.75
CA VAL A 180 7.39 -10.13 -13.41
C VAL A 180 6.56 -11.26 -12.81
N LEU A 181 5.60 -11.80 -13.57
CA LEU A 181 4.81 -12.97 -13.16
C LEU A 181 5.71 -14.17 -12.85
N ALA A 182 6.75 -14.42 -13.64
CA ALA A 182 7.70 -15.51 -13.41
C ALA A 182 8.54 -15.36 -12.12
N SER A 183 8.63 -14.15 -11.55
CA SER A 183 9.49 -13.86 -10.40
C SER A 183 8.83 -14.08 -9.03
N VAL A 184 7.51 -14.32 -8.99
CA VAL A 184 6.73 -14.41 -7.75
C VAL A 184 6.30 -15.84 -7.41
N ASP A 185 6.08 -16.07 -6.12
CA ASP A 185 5.75 -17.37 -5.55
C ASP A 185 4.23 -17.61 -5.49
N LEU A 186 3.44 -16.53 -5.43
CA LEU A 186 1.97 -16.58 -5.45
C LEU A 186 1.40 -15.37 -6.22
N VAL A 187 0.34 -15.60 -6.98
CA VAL A 187 -0.50 -14.56 -7.58
C VAL A 187 -1.91 -14.72 -7.02
N VAL A 188 -2.43 -13.68 -6.38
CA VAL A 188 -3.84 -13.59 -6.00
C VAL A 188 -4.54 -12.82 -7.11
N ASP A 189 -5.38 -13.47 -7.90
CA ASP A 189 -6.06 -12.88 -9.07
C ASP A 189 -7.55 -12.69 -8.77
N TYR A 190 -7.92 -11.47 -8.41
CA TYR A 190 -9.32 -11.10 -8.16
C TYR A 190 -9.92 -10.32 -9.35
N GLY A 191 -9.36 -10.51 -10.55
CA GLY A 191 -9.85 -9.90 -11.79
C GLY A 191 -9.54 -8.42 -11.92
N LEU A 192 -10.43 -7.67 -12.58
CA LEU A 192 -10.25 -6.24 -12.88
C LEU A 192 -10.42 -5.38 -11.62
N GLN A 193 -9.41 -4.55 -11.34
CA GLN A 193 -9.41 -3.70 -10.15
C GLN A 193 -10.34 -2.48 -10.26
N LYS A 194 -10.92 -2.11 -9.11
CA LYS A 194 -12.03 -1.15 -8.97
C LYS A 194 -11.77 0.18 -9.68
N TRP A 195 -10.57 0.74 -9.56
CA TRP A 195 -10.23 2.10 -10.03
C TRP A 195 -9.43 2.10 -11.35
N HIS A 196 -9.57 1.07 -12.17
CA HIS A 196 -8.85 0.94 -13.45
C HIS A 196 -9.02 2.12 -14.41
N MET A 197 -10.19 2.76 -14.42
CA MET A 197 -10.48 3.90 -15.32
C MET A 197 -9.54 5.10 -15.12
N TYR A 198 -8.91 5.25 -13.95
CA TYR A 198 -7.98 6.34 -13.69
C TYR A 198 -6.59 6.13 -14.31
N GLY A 199 -6.24 4.88 -14.66
CA GLY A 199 -4.95 4.52 -15.26
C GLY A 199 -3.72 4.77 -14.37
N ARG A 200 -3.90 4.99 -13.06
CA ARG A 200 -2.83 5.35 -12.12
C ARG A 200 -3.04 4.72 -10.74
N GLY A 201 -1.97 4.67 -9.94
CA GLY A 201 -2.01 4.18 -8.56
C GLY A 201 -2.75 5.11 -7.59
N GLY A 202 -2.73 4.78 -6.29
CA GLY A 202 -3.43 5.54 -5.24
C GLY A 202 -2.82 6.91 -4.94
N VAL A 203 -3.60 7.74 -4.24
CA VAL A 203 -3.18 9.07 -3.77
C VAL A 203 -2.04 8.93 -2.76
N LEU A 204 -1.01 9.78 -2.85
CA LEU A 204 -0.07 9.98 -1.74
C LEU A 204 -0.32 11.34 -1.11
N PHE A 205 -0.60 11.31 0.18
CA PHE A 205 -1.06 12.44 0.98
C PHE A 205 -0.08 12.67 2.13
N ASP A 206 0.51 13.85 2.17
CA ASP A 206 1.22 14.36 3.33
C ASP A 206 0.20 14.76 4.38
N ALA A 207 0.05 13.93 5.40
CA ALA A 207 -0.91 14.19 6.47
C ALA A 207 -0.45 15.35 7.37
N GLU A 208 0.86 15.61 7.49
CA GLU A 208 1.36 16.70 8.32
C GLU A 208 0.97 18.06 7.73
N ASN A 209 1.23 18.24 6.44
CA ASN A 209 0.97 19.50 5.75
C ASN A 209 -0.40 19.54 5.04
N MET A 210 -1.18 18.47 5.14
CA MET A 210 -2.47 18.30 4.48
C MET A 210 -2.40 18.50 2.95
N GLN A 211 -1.35 17.94 2.33
CA GLN A 211 -1.05 18.15 0.91
C GLN A 211 -1.08 16.84 0.11
N VAL A 212 -1.66 16.90 -1.08
CA VAL A 212 -1.53 15.80 -2.05
C VAL A 212 -0.15 15.90 -2.72
N LEU A 213 0.75 14.99 -2.36
CA LEU A 213 2.09 14.89 -2.95
C LEU A 213 2.08 14.12 -4.28
N ARG A 214 1.13 13.20 -4.45
CA ARG A 214 0.90 12.50 -5.72
C ARG A 214 -0.58 12.35 -5.99
N MET A 215 -1.01 12.92 -7.11
CA MET A 215 -2.33 12.66 -7.68
C MET A 215 -2.46 11.17 -8.00
N GLY A 216 -3.43 10.52 -7.37
CA GLY A 216 -3.79 9.13 -7.62
C GLY A 216 -5.20 8.99 -8.16
N ALA A 217 -5.62 7.75 -8.34
CA ALA A 217 -7.02 7.42 -8.59
C ALA A 217 -7.88 7.93 -7.42
N GLY A 218 -9.08 8.45 -7.72
CA GLY A 218 -10.02 8.98 -6.72
C GLY A 218 -9.54 10.24 -5.98
N CYS A 219 -8.57 10.99 -6.52
CA CYS A 219 -8.04 12.16 -5.83
C CYS A 219 -9.08 13.27 -5.65
N GLU A 220 -9.95 13.47 -6.63
CA GLU A 220 -11.07 14.40 -6.57
C GLU A 220 -12.08 14.00 -5.47
N VAL A 221 -12.34 12.71 -5.31
CA VAL A 221 -13.18 12.18 -4.23
C VAL A 221 -12.52 12.40 -2.87
N CYS A 222 -11.22 12.13 -2.76
CA CYS A 222 -10.44 12.39 -1.54
C CYS A 222 -10.53 13.87 -1.14
N ARG A 223 -10.32 14.78 -2.10
CA ARG A 223 -10.37 16.22 -1.87
C ARG A 223 -11.74 16.72 -1.45
N ASP A 224 -12.82 16.31 -2.13
CA ASP A 224 -14.18 16.71 -1.74
C ASP A 224 -14.47 16.29 -0.29
N ARG A 225 -14.12 15.05 0.08
CA ARG A 225 -14.32 14.52 1.44
C ARG A 225 -13.53 15.30 2.49
N ILE A 226 -12.26 15.61 2.21
CA ILE A 226 -11.43 16.42 3.13
C ILE A 226 -12.03 17.82 3.30
N LEU A 227 -12.40 18.49 2.20
CA LEU A 227 -13.01 19.83 2.26
C LEU A 227 -14.35 19.83 2.99
N ARG A 228 -15.13 18.76 2.86
CA ARG A 228 -16.48 18.64 3.43
C ARG A 228 -16.49 18.28 4.91
N TRP A 229 -15.58 17.42 5.35
CA TRP A 229 -15.61 16.85 6.71
C TRP A 229 -14.45 17.31 7.59
N PHE A 230 -13.33 17.72 7.00
CA PHE A 230 -12.12 18.13 7.71
C PHE A 230 -11.58 19.51 7.28
N PRO A 231 -12.42 20.54 7.04
CA PRO A 231 -11.94 21.85 6.59
C PRO A 231 -10.98 22.50 7.60
N HIS A 232 -11.23 22.30 8.90
CA HIS A 232 -10.38 22.80 9.99
C HIS A 232 -8.93 22.31 9.89
N LEU A 233 -8.69 21.07 9.41
CA LEU A 233 -7.32 20.54 9.27
C LEU A 233 -6.53 21.26 8.17
N LEU A 234 -7.20 21.74 7.13
CA LEU A 234 -6.57 22.54 6.07
C LEU A 234 -6.22 23.94 6.55
N GLU A 235 -7.13 24.55 7.33
CA GLU A 235 -6.92 25.85 7.96
C GLU A 235 -5.72 25.82 8.93
N GLU A 236 -5.64 24.79 9.78
CA GLU A 236 -4.52 24.58 10.71
C GLU A 236 -3.18 24.36 10.00
N ALA A 237 -3.18 23.67 8.86
CA ALA A 237 -1.97 23.38 8.08
C ALA A 237 -1.49 24.57 7.21
N GLY A 238 -2.25 25.66 7.13
CA GLY A 238 -1.89 26.83 6.33
C GLY A 238 -1.83 26.58 4.82
N GLY A 239 -2.50 25.53 4.32
CA GLY A 239 -2.39 25.04 2.94
C GLY A 239 -3.73 24.81 2.25
N GLY A 240 -3.78 25.04 0.93
CA GLY A 240 -4.87 24.66 0.06
C GLY A 240 -4.58 23.35 -0.69
N LEU A 241 -5.59 22.51 -0.92
CA LEU A 241 -5.47 21.36 -1.81
C LEU A 241 -5.34 21.87 -3.26
N ALA A 242 -4.20 21.65 -3.91
CA ALA A 242 -3.95 22.12 -5.29
C ALA A 242 -5.12 21.77 -6.23
N GLU A 243 -5.60 22.65 -7.11
CA GLU A 243 -6.72 22.31 -8.03
C GLU A 243 -6.29 21.33 -9.15
N ASP A 244 -7.19 20.44 -9.58
CA ASP A 244 -6.99 19.65 -10.81
C ASP A 244 -7.46 20.47 -12.02
N THR A 245 -6.53 20.91 -12.86
CA THR A 245 -6.85 21.65 -14.10
C THR A 245 -7.25 20.73 -15.26
N LYS A 246 -7.27 19.40 -15.07
CA LYS A 246 -7.51 18.43 -16.16
C LYS A 246 -8.92 17.82 -16.20
N HIS A 247 -9.79 18.14 -15.25
CA HIS A 247 -11.20 17.73 -15.29
C HIS A 247 -12.11 18.93 -15.00
N LYS A 248 -12.28 19.78 -16.01
CA LYS A 248 -13.46 20.64 -16.18
C LYS A 248 -14.22 20.16 -17.40
#